data_AF-A0A7R9BAY2-F1
#
_entry.id   AF-A0A7R9BAY2-F1
#
_cell.length_a   1.000
_cell.length_b   1.000
_cell.length_c   1.000
_cell.angle_alpha   90.00
_cell.angle_beta   90.00
_cell.angle_gamma   90.00
#
_symmetry.space_group_name_H-M   'P 1'
#
loop_
_entity.id
_entity.type
_entity.pdbx_description
1 polymer ?
#
loop_
_entity_poly.entity_id
_entity_poly.type
_entity_poly.pdbx_seq_one_letter_code
_entity_poly.pdbx_strand_id
1 'polypeptide(L)'
;QEKRSAFPRFYFLGDEDLLEILGQSTKPRVIQAHLKKLFVGIHSVAFDPSERHIAAIRSLERETVPLRQHVELTAKVEVTIHRVFKEWLCALEKEMKSTLRHLLIECVSDVERTRSEPDPLKFPSQQQLEAYTSLEVEWTDTPGDTEGDSRDLELKLKAMLLDTIH
;
A
#
# COMPACT_ATOMS: atom_id res chain seq x y z
N GLN A 1 10.43 -19.18 17.21
CA GLN A 1 11.54 -18.64 16.40
C GLN A 1 11.31 -18.85 14.89
N GLU A 2 10.99 -20.08 14.45
CA GLU A 2 10.74 -20.44 13.03
C GLU A 2 9.70 -19.54 12.31
N LYS A 3 8.61 -19.19 12.99
CA LYS A 3 7.54 -18.32 12.43
C LYS A 3 7.99 -16.87 12.18
N ARG A 4 8.96 -16.35 12.95
CA ARG A 4 9.51 -15.00 12.76
C ARG A 4 10.54 -14.97 11.63
N SER A 5 11.32 -16.03 11.46
CA SER A 5 12.26 -16.15 10.33
C SER A 5 11.56 -16.17 8.96
N ALA A 6 10.30 -16.62 8.89
CA ALA A 6 9.53 -16.66 7.64
C ALA A 6 8.93 -15.30 7.23
N PHE A 7 8.86 -14.32 8.14
CA PHE A 7 8.32 -12.99 7.86
C PHE A 7 8.97 -11.93 8.77
N PRO A 8 9.96 -11.15 8.26
CA PRO A 8 10.70 -10.17 9.05
C PRO A 8 9.83 -9.11 9.76
N ARG A 9 8.63 -8.84 9.23
CA ARG A 9 7.68 -7.91 9.87
C ARG A 9 7.06 -8.44 11.17
N PHE A 10 7.13 -9.75 11.45
CA PHE A 10 6.66 -10.31 12.73
C PHE A 10 7.61 -10.03 13.90
N TYR A 11 8.77 -9.44 13.65
CA TYR A 11 9.63 -8.91 14.71
C TYR A 11 9.06 -7.63 15.32
N PHE A 12 8.18 -6.91 14.62
CA PHE A 12 7.49 -5.73 15.15
C PHE A 12 6.27 -6.09 16.03
N LEU A 13 5.89 -7.38 16.10
CA LEU A 13 4.81 -7.86 16.96
C LEU A 13 5.39 -8.60 18.17
N GLY A 14 4.86 -8.28 19.36
CA GLY A 14 5.11 -9.04 20.57
C GLY A 14 4.58 -10.48 20.46
N ASP A 15 5.00 -11.37 21.37
CA ASP A 15 4.54 -12.78 21.35
C ASP A 15 3.02 -12.90 21.52
N GLU A 16 2.42 -12.03 22.35
CA GLU A 16 0.97 -11.96 22.56
C GLU A 16 0.22 -11.45 21.32
N ASP A 17 0.68 -10.36 20.72
CA ASP A 17 0.12 -9.81 19.48
C ASP A 17 0.19 -10.82 18.32
N LEU A 18 1.33 -11.53 18.23
CA LEU A 18 1.54 -12.56 17.22
C LEU A 18 0.58 -13.74 17.42
N LEU A 19 0.32 -14.17 18.66
CA LEU A 19 -0.65 -15.23 18.93
C LEU A 19 -2.08 -14.77 18.65
N GLU A 20 -2.42 -13.54 19.00
CA GLU A 20 -3.76 -12.99 18.78
C GLU A 20 -4.06 -12.86 17.28
N ILE A 21 -3.15 -12.28 16.50
CA ILE A 21 -3.33 -12.15 15.05
C ILE A 21 -3.33 -13.52 14.38
N LEU A 22 -2.53 -14.49 14.84
CA LEU A 22 -2.53 -15.84 14.27
C LEU A 22 -3.74 -16.68 14.69
N GLY A 23 -4.39 -16.38 15.81
CA GLY A 23 -5.59 -17.09 16.26
C GLY A 23 -6.88 -16.48 15.72
N GLN A 24 -6.86 -15.18 15.36
CA GLN A 24 -8.05 -14.41 14.99
C GLN A 24 -7.82 -13.55 13.73
N SER A 25 -6.95 -13.97 12.81
CA SER A 25 -6.56 -13.27 11.58
C SER A 25 -7.68 -13.02 10.57
N THR A 26 -8.87 -13.57 10.80
CA THR A 26 -10.06 -13.38 9.97
C THR A 26 -11.04 -12.36 10.55
N LYS A 27 -10.81 -11.90 11.79
CA LYS A 27 -11.68 -10.89 12.43
C LYS A 27 -11.21 -9.48 12.04
N PRO A 28 -12.06 -8.66 11.39
CA PRO A 28 -11.72 -7.30 10.98
C PRO A 28 -11.14 -6.43 12.10
N ARG A 29 -11.69 -6.55 13.31
CA ARG A 29 -11.24 -5.79 14.48
C ARG A 29 -9.80 -6.13 14.90
N VAL A 30 -9.45 -7.41 14.87
CA VAL A 30 -8.11 -7.88 15.25
C VAL A 30 -7.11 -7.47 14.17
N ILE A 31 -7.48 -7.66 12.89
CA ILE A 31 -6.69 -7.19 11.76
C ILE A 31 -6.36 -5.71 11.95
N GLN A 32 -7.36 -4.86 12.13
CA GLN A 32 -7.19 -3.41 12.30
C GLN A 32 -6.25 -3.02 13.44
N ALA A 33 -6.37 -3.67 14.60
CA ALA A 33 -5.57 -3.35 15.78
C ALA A 33 -4.06 -3.54 15.54
N HIS A 34 -3.71 -4.54 14.73
CA HIS A 34 -2.33 -4.96 14.49
C HIS A 34 -1.77 -4.51 13.14
N LEU A 35 -2.60 -4.17 12.17
CA LEU A 35 -2.18 -3.79 10.82
C LEU A 35 -1.36 -2.48 10.84
N LYS A 36 -1.72 -1.53 11.71
CA LYS A 36 -0.94 -0.31 11.99
C LYS A 36 0.44 -0.56 12.61
N LYS A 37 0.65 -1.72 13.23
CA LYS A 37 1.97 -2.14 13.76
C LYS A 37 2.82 -2.82 12.68
N LEU A 38 2.18 -3.28 11.60
CA LEU A 38 2.81 -4.01 10.50
C LEU A 38 3.17 -3.11 9.31
N PHE A 39 2.48 -1.97 9.16
CA PHE A 39 2.68 -1.00 8.09
C PHE A 39 2.65 0.42 8.65
N VAL A 40 3.70 1.20 8.38
CA VAL A 40 3.85 2.56 8.90
C VAL A 40 2.95 3.57 8.17
N GLY A 41 2.65 3.32 6.88
CA GLY A 41 1.77 4.16 6.07
C GLY A 41 0.28 3.81 6.09
N ILE A 42 -0.12 2.74 6.78
CA ILE A 42 -1.54 2.36 6.90
C ILE A 42 -2.02 2.58 8.32
N HIS A 43 -2.96 3.51 8.48
CA HIS A 43 -3.63 3.67 9.76
C HIS A 43 -4.73 2.63 9.93
N SER A 44 -5.50 2.38 8.87
CA SER A 44 -6.62 1.45 8.91
C SER A 44 -7.01 0.93 7.53
N VAL A 45 -7.82 -0.14 7.45
CA VAL A 45 -8.35 -0.67 6.19
C VAL A 45 -9.89 -0.65 6.15
N ALA A 46 -10.49 -0.44 4.98
CA ALA A 46 -11.92 -0.60 4.79
C ALA A 46 -12.22 -2.02 4.31
N PHE A 47 -13.18 -2.68 4.96
CA PHE A 47 -13.68 -3.98 4.53
C PHE A 47 -14.90 -3.83 3.63
N ASP A 48 -15.16 -4.85 2.83
CA ASP A 48 -16.41 -4.96 2.08
C ASP A 48 -17.60 -5.20 3.03
N PRO A 49 -18.86 -5.08 2.57
CA PRO A 49 -20.04 -5.31 3.40
C PRO A 49 -20.11 -6.71 4.03
N SER A 50 -19.43 -7.69 3.43
CA SER A 50 -19.39 -9.06 3.96
C SER A 50 -18.27 -9.29 4.99
N GLU A 51 -17.40 -8.29 5.22
CA GLU A 51 -16.23 -8.36 6.10
C GLU A 51 -15.24 -9.50 5.75
N ARG A 52 -15.27 -9.97 4.50
CA ARG A 52 -14.39 -11.05 4.00
C ARG A 52 -13.25 -10.54 3.15
N HIS A 53 -13.37 -9.31 2.66
CA HIS A 53 -12.37 -8.72 1.80
C HIS A 53 -11.95 -7.34 2.29
N ILE A 54 -10.67 -7.01 2.11
CA ILE A 54 -10.17 -5.65 2.23
C ILE A 54 -10.41 -4.94 0.90
N ALA A 55 -11.14 -3.83 0.94
CA ALA A 55 -11.56 -3.04 -0.21
C ALA A 55 -10.76 -1.74 -0.37
N ALA A 56 -10.26 -1.17 0.72
CA ALA A 56 -9.48 0.06 0.67
C ALA A 56 -8.47 0.13 1.81
N ILE A 57 -7.44 0.94 1.65
CA ILE A 57 -6.54 1.36 2.72
C ILE A 57 -6.84 2.80 3.12
N ARG A 58 -6.57 3.14 4.38
CA ARG A 58 -6.74 4.49 4.91
C ARG A 58 -5.48 4.95 5.62
N SER A 59 -5.02 6.15 5.28
CA SER A 59 -3.88 6.80 5.93
C SER A 59 -4.27 7.44 7.26
N LEU A 60 -3.28 7.89 8.03
CA LEU A 60 -3.49 8.63 9.28
C LEU A 60 -4.23 9.96 9.05
N GLU A 61 -4.02 10.55 7.87
CA GLU A 61 -4.62 11.80 7.42
C GLU A 61 -6.07 11.62 6.91
N ARG A 62 -6.64 10.43 7.12
CA ARG A 62 -8.00 10.03 6.70
C ARG A 62 -8.20 9.94 5.19
N GLU A 63 -7.13 9.95 4.42
CA GLU A 63 -7.20 9.64 3.00
C GLU A 63 -7.60 8.18 2.83
N THR A 64 -8.44 7.91 1.85
CA THR A 64 -8.94 6.57 1.57
C THR A 64 -8.58 6.20 0.14
N VAL A 65 -7.74 5.18 0.00
CA VAL A 65 -7.31 4.68 -1.31
C VAL A 65 -8.01 3.35 -1.57
N PRO A 66 -8.98 3.31 -2.51
CA PRO A 66 -9.63 2.06 -2.89
C PRO A 66 -8.61 1.15 -3.58
N LEU A 67 -8.55 -0.12 -3.13
CA LEU A 67 -7.70 -1.12 -3.77
C LEU A 67 -8.31 -1.50 -5.12
N ARG A 68 -7.45 -1.67 -6.13
CA ARG A 68 -7.91 -2.12 -7.46
C ARG A 68 -8.50 -3.53 -7.43
N GLN A 69 -7.95 -4.38 -6.57
CA GLN A 69 -8.46 -5.73 -6.32
C GLN A 69 -8.70 -5.92 -4.83
N HIS A 70 -9.84 -6.53 -4.51
CA HIS A 70 -10.21 -6.87 -3.15
C HIS A 70 -9.33 -8.01 -2.63
N VAL A 71 -8.80 -7.85 -1.43
CA VAL A 71 -7.93 -8.86 -0.81
C VAL A 71 -8.77 -9.77 0.09
N GLU A 72 -8.89 -11.04 -0.26
CA GLU A 72 -9.65 -12.04 0.50
C GLU A 72 -8.92 -12.43 1.79
N LEU A 73 -9.64 -12.38 2.92
CA LEU A 73 -9.11 -12.73 4.26
C LEU A 73 -9.18 -14.23 4.55
N THR A 74 -9.96 -14.98 3.78
CA THR A 74 -10.22 -16.41 3.96
C THR A 74 -9.55 -17.25 2.88
N ALA A 75 -9.03 -18.42 3.26
CA ALA A 75 -8.56 -19.41 2.31
C ALA A 75 -9.71 -20.33 1.89
N LYS A 76 -9.75 -20.71 0.60
CA LYS A 76 -10.73 -21.64 0.03
C LYS A 76 -10.51 -23.11 0.44
N VAL A 77 -9.41 -23.41 1.12
CA VAL A 77 -8.95 -24.77 1.49
C VAL A 77 -8.60 -24.81 2.98
N GLU A 78 -8.71 -25.97 3.63
CA GLU A 78 -8.18 -26.20 4.99
C GLU A 78 -6.67 -25.93 5.00
N VAL A 79 -6.31 -24.73 5.42
CA VAL A 79 -4.95 -24.25 5.51
C VAL A 79 -4.73 -23.76 6.93
N THR A 80 -3.57 -24.08 7.53
CA THR A 80 -3.21 -23.60 8.87
C THR A 80 -3.36 -22.07 8.94
N ILE A 81 -3.97 -21.55 10.01
CA ILE A 81 -4.32 -20.12 10.16
C ILE A 81 -3.11 -19.20 9.93
N HIS A 82 -1.91 -19.67 10.26
CA HIS A 82 -0.65 -18.98 9.99
C HIS A 82 -0.37 -18.72 8.50
N ARG A 83 -0.68 -19.70 7.66
CA ARG A 83 -0.48 -19.57 6.21
C ARG A 83 -1.55 -18.69 5.59
N VAL A 84 -2.80 -18.78 6.05
CA VAL A 84 -3.90 -17.87 5.64
C VAL A 84 -3.52 -16.41 5.93
N PHE A 85 -3.03 -16.14 7.16
CA PHE A 85 -2.59 -14.81 7.56
C PHE A 85 -1.47 -14.27 6.66
N LYS A 86 -0.43 -15.08 6.42
CA LYS A 86 0.69 -14.71 5.55
C LYS A 86 0.23 -14.43 4.11
N GLU A 87 -0.66 -15.27 3.58
CA GLU A 87 -1.14 -15.17 2.20
C GLU A 87 -1.90 -13.86 1.95
N TRP A 88 -2.90 -13.54 2.78
CA TRP A 88 -3.64 -12.30 2.60
C TRP A 88 -2.79 -11.07 2.91
N LEU A 89 -1.85 -11.16 3.86
CA LEU A 89 -0.95 -10.04 4.19
C LEU A 89 0.00 -9.73 3.03
N CYS A 90 0.56 -10.75 2.38
CA CYS A 90 1.35 -10.60 1.16
C CYS A 90 0.51 -10.06 -0.01
N ALA A 91 -0.73 -10.55 -0.15
CA ALA A 91 -1.64 -10.07 -1.18
C ALA A 91 -1.98 -8.59 -0.97
N LEU A 92 -2.24 -8.18 0.27
CA LEU A 92 -2.48 -6.78 0.62
C LEU A 92 -1.29 -5.90 0.26
N GLU A 93 -0.08 -6.27 0.68
CA GLU A 93 1.11 -5.51 0.33
C GLU A 93 1.29 -5.38 -1.19
N LYS A 94 1.08 -6.46 -1.93
CA LYS A 94 1.19 -6.46 -3.40
C LYS A 94 0.14 -5.54 -4.04
N GLU A 95 -1.12 -5.63 -3.60
CA GLU A 95 -2.20 -4.81 -4.13
C GLU A 95 -2.06 -3.35 -3.75
N MET A 96 -1.54 -3.03 -2.56
CA MET A 96 -1.20 -1.66 -2.20
C MET A 96 -0.14 -1.09 -3.13
N LYS A 97 0.98 -1.82 -3.32
CA LYS A 97 2.05 -1.39 -4.23
C LYS A 97 1.52 -1.16 -5.65
N SER A 98 0.71 -2.08 -6.14
CA SER A 98 0.07 -2.01 -7.45
C SER A 98 -0.87 -0.80 -7.58
N THR A 99 -1.71 -0.57 -6.58
CA THR A 99 -2.70 0.52 -6.55
C THR A 99 -2.01 1.88 -6.48
N LEU A 100 -1.04 2.06 -5.58
CA LEU A 100 -0.28 3.31 -5.46
C LEU A 100 0.50 3.62 -6.73
N ARG A 101 1.15 2.61 -7.33
CA ARG A 101 1.82 2.78 -8.63
C ARG A 101 0.87 3.24 -9.72
N HIS A 102 -0.30 2.61 -9.79
CA HIS A 102 -1.26 2.95 -10.83
C HIS A 102 -1.76 4.39 -10.71
N LEU A 103 -2.11 4.79 -9.49
CA LEU A 103 -2.58 6.14 -9.22
C LEU A 103 -1.50 7.21 -9.43
N LEU A 104 -0.24 6.92 -9.09
CA LEU A 104 0.88 7.83 -9.38
C LEU A 104 1.05 8.05 -10.88
N ILE A 105 1.07 6.96 -11.66
CA ILE A 105 1.15 7.04 -13.13
C ILE A 105 -0.04 7.83 -13.68
N GLU A 106 -1.24 7.57 -13.19
CA GLU A 106 -2.43 8.29 -13.62
C GLU A 106 -2.35 9.78 -13.27
N CYS A 107 -1.88 10.13 -12.08
CA CYS A 107 -1.68 11.51 -11.64
C CYS A 107 -0.69 12.26 -12.54
N VAL A 108 0.48 11.69 -12.78
CA VAL A 108 1.51 12.28 -13.65
C VAL A 108 0.99 12.46 -15.07
N SER A 109 0.39 11.43 -15.67
CA SER A 109 -0.18 11.52 -17.02
C SER A 109 -1.33 12.53 -17.12
N ASP A 110 -2.14 12.69 -16.07
CA ASP A 110 -3.22 13.68 -16.05
C ASP A 110 -2.67 15.10 -16.04
N VAL A 111 -1.61 15.35 -15.26
CA VAL A 111 -0.95 16.65 -15.20
C VAL A 111 -0.21 16.96 -16.50
N GLU A 112 0.55 16.03 -17.07
CA GLU A 112 1.22 16.21 -18.37
C GLU A 112 0.23 16.58 -19.47
N ARG A 113 -0.91 15.88 -19.51
CA ARG A 113 -1.96 16.08 -20.51
C ARG A 113 -2.70 17.41 -20.35
N THR A 114 -3.01 17.79 -19.11
CA THR A 114 -3.79 19.01 -18.82
C THR A 114 -2.91 20.23 -18.64
N ARG A 115 -1.60 20.05 -18.44
CA ARG A 115 -0.64 21.07 -17.99
C ARG A 115 -1.19 21.90 -16.82
N SER A 116 -1.92 21.24 -15.92
CA SER A 116 -2.66 21.85 -14.83
C SER A 116 -2.41 21.08 -13.53
N GLU A 117 -2.61 21.76 -12.41
CA GLU A 117 -2.44 21.18 -11.07
C GLU A 117 -3.24 19.87 -10.89
N PRO A 118 -2.65 18.81 -10.26
CA PRO A 118 -3.35 17.56 -9.99
C PRO A 118 -4.55 17.80 -9.09
N ASP A 119 -5.69 17.19 -9.43
CA ASP A 119 -6.95 17.43 -8.75
C ASP A 119 -6.91 16.92 -7.28
N PRO A 120 -7.09 17.81 -6.27
CA PRO A 120 -7.16 17.47 -4.84
C PRO A 120 -8.18 16.38 -4.49
N LEU A 121 -9.22 16.24 -5.30
CA LEU A 121 -10.31 15.29 -5.07
C LEU A 121 -10.10 13.93 -5.74
N LYS A 122 -9.17 13.85 -6.70
CA LYS A 122 -8.95 12.65 -7.53
C LYS A 122 -7.81 11.78 -7.01
N PHE A 123 -6.76 12.41 -6.47
CA PHE A 123 -5.56 11.73 -5.98
C PHE A 123 -5.34 12.03 -4.49
N PRO A 124 -4.82 11.09 -3.68
CA PRO A 124 -4.30 11.40 -2.36
C PRO A 124 -3.13 12.40 -2.43
N SER A 125 -2.98 13.19 -1.36
CA SER A 125 -2.03 14.30 -1.23
C SER A 125 -0.58 13.88 -1.49
N GLN A 126 -0.21 12.67 -1.07
CA GLN A 126 1.14 12.13 -1.32
C GLN A 126 1.43 12.00 -2.82
N GLN A 127 0.46 11.58 -3.63
CA GLN A 127 0.63 11.43 -5.08
C GLN A 127 0.59 12.77 -5.81
N GLN A 128 -0.10 13.77 -5.25
CA GLN A 128 -0.09 15.13 -5.77
C GLN A 128 1.27 15.76 -5.59
N LEU A 129 1.81 15.73 -4.36
CA LEU A 129 3.12 16.30 -4.05
C LEU A 129 4.20 15.73 -4.97
N GLU A 130 4.15 14.42 -5.23
CA GLU A 130 5.12 13.78 -6.12
C GLU A 130 4.94 14.10 -7.59
N ALA A 131 3.69 14.22 -8.07
CA ALA A 131 3.44 14.71 -9.41
C ALA A 131 4.04 16.12 -9.60
N TYR A 132 3.82 17.04 -8.64
CA TYR A 132 4.43 18.37 -8.64
C TYR A 132 5.95 18.33 -8.67
N THR A 133 6.60 17.53 -7.81
CA THR A 133 8.07 17.41 -7.83
C THR A 133 8.60 16.80 -9.13
N SER A 134 7.80 15.98 -9.82
CA SER A 134 8.20 15.39 -11.10
C SER A 134 8.12 16.41 -12.23
N LEU A 135 7.11 17.30 -12.21
CA LEU A 135 7.06 18.46 -13.11
C LEU A 135 8.19 19.45 -12.88
N GLU A 136 8.57 19.73 -11.63
CA GLU A 136 9.68 20.65 -11.35
C GLU A 136 11.04 20.12 -11.84
N VAL A 137 11.22 18.79 -11.90
CA VAL A 137 12.44 18.15 -12.44
C VAL A 137 12.49 18.21 -13.98
N GLU A 138 11.34 18.15 -14.66
CA GLU A 138 11.23 18.23 -16.13
C GLU A 138 11.71 19.58 -16.72
N TRP A 139 11.76 20.65 -15.91
CA TRP A 139 12.30 21.96 -16.34
C TRP A 139 13.82 22.09 -16.19
N THR A 140 14.51 21.04 -15.73
CA THR A 140 15.97 20.96 -15.76
C THR A 140 16.46 20.10 -16.94
N ASP A 141 15.89 20.33 -18.12
CA ASP A 141 16.25 19.59 -19.33
C ASP A 141 17.66 19.96 -19.80
N THR A 142 18.62 19.07 -19.54
CA THR A 142 19.71 18.84 -20.50
C THR A 142 19.24 17.78 -21.49
N PRO A 143 19.22 18.08 -22.79
CA PRO A 143 18.57 17.22 -23.78
C PRO A 143 19.40 15.95 -23.96
N GLY A 144 18.87 14.77 -23.61
CA GLY A 144 19.62 13.53 -23.83
C GLY A 144 18.94 12.18 -23.57
N ASP A 145 18.09 12.01 -22.56
CA ASP A 145 17.76 10.65 -22.10
C ASP A 145 16.27 10.46 -21.74
N THR A 146 15.46 10.07 -22.73
CA THR A 146 14.10 9.52 -22.54
C THR A 146 14.05 8.18 -21.77
N GLU A 147 15.20 7.62 -21.38
CA GLU A 147 15.31 6.41 -20.54
C GLU A 147 15.43 6.75 -19.03
N GLY A 148 15.65 8.02 -18.70
CA GLY A 148 15.78 8.55 -17.33
C GLY A 148 14.44 8.70 -16.60
N ASP A 149 13.37 9.12 -17.29
CA ASP A 149 12.04 9.37 -16.71
C ASP A 149 11.43 8.14 -16.04
N SER A 150 11.55 6.99 -16.70
CA SER A 150 11.02 5.72 -16.18
C SER A 150 11.76 5.27 -14.92
N ARG A 151 13.07 5.58 -14.83
CA ARG A 151 13.91 5.24 -13.67
C ARG A 151 13.70 6.19 -12.50
N ASP A 152 13.49 7.48 -12.74
CA ASP A 152 13.24 8.47 -11.69
C ASP A 152 11.87 8.24 -11.05
N LEU A 153 10.84 8.00 -11.86
CA LEU A 153 9.53 7.58 -11.39
C LEU A 153 9.59 6.24 -10.65
N GLU A 154 10.40 5.28 -11.12
CA GLU A 154 10.61 4.02 -10.42
C GLU A 154 11.33 4.21 -9.07
N LEU A 155 12.27 5.14 -8.95
CA LEU A 155 12.97 5.47 -7.72
C LEU A 155 12.07 6.23 -6.72
N LYS A 156 11.26 7.18 -7.18
CA LYS A 156 10.23 7.86 -6.38
C LYS A 156 9.15 6.88 -5.91
N LEU A 157 8.69 6.01 -6.80
CA LEU A 157 7.79 4.91 -6.46
C LEU A 157 8.43 3.98 -5.41
N LYS A 158 9.72 3.66 -5.55
CA LYS A 158 10.43 2.87 -4.54
C LYS A 158 10.50 3.60 -3.20
N ALA A 159 10.72 4.92 -3.18
CA ALA A 159 10.73 5.73 -1.96
C ALA A 159 9.35 5.79 -1.29
N MET A 160 8.27 6.08 -2.05
CA MET A 160 6.88 6.00 -1.56
C MET A 160 6.55 4.65 -0.94
N LEU A 161 6.88 3.59 -1.67
CA LEU A 161 6.58 2.23 -1.23
C LEU A 161 7.47 1.84 -0.06
N LEU A 162 8.66 2.42 0.10
CA LEU A 162 9.46 2.26 1.30
C LEU A 162 8.79 2.99 2.47
N ASP A 163 8.45 4.27 2.34
CA ASP A 163 7.87 5.06 3.45
C ASP A 163 6.46 4.60 3.86
N THR A 164 5.70 3.99 2.93
CA THR A 164 4.36 3.45 3.23
C THR A 164 4.42 2.06 3.88
N ILE A 165 5.49 1.29 3.64
CA ILE A 165 5.55 -0.16 3.95
C ILE A 165 6.62 -0.50 5.00
N HIS A 166 7.65 0.33 5.16
CA HIS A 166 8.76 0.17 6.10
C HIS A 166 8.57 1.00 7.36
#